data_AF-A0A838R8H3-F1
#
_entry.id   AF-A0A838R8H3-F1
#
_cell.length_a   1.000
_cell.length_b   1.000
_cell.length_c   1.000
_cell.angle_alpha   90.00
_cell.angle_beta   90.00
_cell.angle_gamma   90.00
#
_symmetry.space_group_name_H-M   'P 1'
#
loop_
_entity.id
_entity.type
_entity.pdbx_description
1 polymer ?
#
loop_
_entity_poly.entity_id
_entity_poly.type
_entity_poly.pdbx_seq_one_letter_code
_entity_poly.pdbx_strand_id
1 'polypeptide(L)'
;MPHALPLLGLIAALAGDRGFCTDSTVPGPSRDLYCIPLVAAPGIRGISAVVELRQSPTPFGVAVTAEGIQVHDLILETRGLPDPRSLGAYSAYVAWVMPPGLDPVIKLGEVREGRVRLGTVALDKFLLLVTAERSA
;
A
#
# COMPACT_ATOMS: atom_id res chain seq x y z
N MET A 1 -8.18 -57.26 -8.46
CA MET A 1 -7.62 -56.54 -7.29
C MET A 1 -6.13 -56.36 -7.53
N PRO A 2 -5.50 -55.17 -7.37
CA PRO A 2 -6.01 -53.82 -7.10
C PRO A 2 -5.81 -52.85 -8.30
N HIS A 3 -6.60 -51.77 -8.38
CA HIS A 3 -6.31 -50.62 -9.25
C HIS A 3 -5.90 -49.44 -8.36
N ALA A 4 -4.67 -48.97 -8.56
CA ALA A 4 -4.14 -47.78 -7.91
C ALA A 4 -4.65 -46.54 -8.65
N LEU A 5 -5.34 -45.63 -7.94
CA LEU A 5 -5.62 -44.28 -8.43
C LEU A 5 -4.44 -43.36 -8.11
N PRO A 6 -3.96 -42.53 -9.05
CA PRO A 6 -3.01 -41.47 -8.73
C PRO A 6 -3.77 -40.27 -8.15
N LEU A 7 -3.36 -39.82 -6.96
CA LEU A 7 -3.79 -38.55 -6.39
C LEU A 7 -3.05 -37.43 -7.14
N LEU A 8 -3.74 -36.71 -8.05
CA LEU A 8 -3.22 -35.45 -8.59
C LEU A 8 -3.36 -34.37 -7.51
N GLY A 9 -2.24 -34.02 -6.86
CA GLY A 9 -2.17 -32.87 -5.99
C GLY A 9 -2.15 -31.58 -6.81
N LEU A 10 -3.20 -30.77 -6.68
CA LEU A 10 -3.24 -29.42 -7.25
C LEU A 10 -2.42 -28.48 -6.35
N ILE A 11 -1.20 -28.14 -6.77
CA ILE A 11 -0.43 -27.06 -6.16
C ILE A 11 -1.04 -25.76 -6.65
N ALA A 12 -1.90 -25.14 -5.82
CA ALA A 12 -2.34 -23.77 -6.06
C ALA A 12 -1.15 -22.84 -5.80
N ALA A 13 -0.49 -22.37 -6.86
CA ALA A 13 0.39 -21.23 -6.75
C ALA A 13 -0.49 -20.00 -6.45
N LEU A 14 -0.45 -19.50 -5.22
CA LEU A 14 -0.92 -18.16 -4.91
C LEU A 14 0.03 -17.18 -5.61
N ALA A 15 -0.25 -16.89 -6.88
CA ALA A 15 0.34 -15.77 -7.57
C ALA A 15 -0.23 -14.49 -6.95
N GLY A 16 0.33 -14.07 -5.82
CA GLY A 16 0.17 -12.70 -5.36
C GLY A 16 0.78 -11.81 -6.44
N ASP A 17 -0.04 -10.92 -7.00
CA ASP A 17 0.42 -9.87 -7.91
C ASP A 17 1.59 -9.15 -7.23
N ARG A 18 2.81 -9.37 -7.72
CA ARG A 18 3.99 -8.68 -7.18
C ARG A 18 3.94 -7.27 -7.76
N GLY A 19 3.48 -6.32 -6.96
CA GLY A 19 3.28 -4.97 -7.43
C GLY A 19 4.61 -4.25 -7.72
N PHE A 20 4.50 -3.05 -8.28
CA PHE A 20 5.64 -2.29 -8.78
C PHE A 20 6.73 -2.05 -7.72
N CYS A 21 6.40 -1.99 -6.43
CA CYS A 21 7.40 -1.81 -5.39
C CYS A 21 8.05 -3.12 -4.90
N THR A 22 7.54 -4.28 -5.31
CA THR A 22 7.98 -5.59 -4.82
C THR A 22 8.52 -6.53 -5.89
N ASP A 23 8.37 -6.21 -7.19
CA ASP A 23 8.89 -7.03 -8.30
C ASP A 23 10.15 -6.48 -8.99
N SER A 24 11.33 -6.63 -8.43
CA SER A 24 12.58 -6.07 -8.97
C SER A 24 12.99 -6.55 -10.39
N THR A 25 12.25 -7.47 -11.02
CA THR A 25 12.65 -8.11 -12.29
C THR A 25 12.25 -7.32 -13.54
N VAL A 26 11.27 -6.42 -13.45
CA VAL A 26 10.80 -5.61 -14.59
C VAL A 26 11.68 -4.36 -14.78
N PRO A 27 12.34 -4.17 -15.95
CA PRO A 27 13.10 -2.97 -16.26
C PRO A 27 12.21 -1.71 -16.24
N GLY A 28 12.72 -0.58 -15.76
CA GLY A 28 11.93 0.64 -15.66
C GLY A 28 12.68 1.79 -14.98
N PRO A 29 11.98 2.90 -14.66
CA PRO A 29 12.56 3.98 -13.88
C PRO A 29 13.01 3.49 -12.50
N SER A 30 13.91 4.24 -11.87
CA SER A 30 14.41 3.92 -10.54
C SER A 30 13.24 3.88 -9.55
N ARG A 31 12.96 2.69 -9.00
CA ARG A 31 11.76 2.41 -8.20
C ARG A 31 11.80 3.05 -6.82
N ASP A 32 12.99 3.21 -6.27
CA ASP A 32 13.26 3.93 -5.03
C ASP A 32 12.73 5.37 -5.06
N LEU A 33 12.56 5.97 -6.24
CA LEU A 33 11.96 7.31 -6.40
C LEU A 33 10.42 7.31 -6.25
N TYR A 34 9.77 6.16 -6.46
CA TYR A 34 8.30 6.04 -6.48
C TYR A 34 7.77 5.09 -5.41
N CYS A 35 8.65 4.53 -4.59
CA CYS A 35 8.29 3.57 -3.55
C CYS A 35 8.73 4.10 -2.19
N ILE A 36 7.76 4.48 -1.36
CA ILE A 36 7.98 5.00 -0.01
C ILE A 36 7.84 3.84 0.99
N PRO A 37 8.93 3.31 1.56
CA PRO A 37 8.84 2.31 2.61
C PRO A 37 8.26 2.94 3.88
N LEU A 38 7.29 2.28 4.50
CA LEU A 38 6.77 2.69 5.79
C LEU A 38 7.53 2.00 6.91
N VAL A 39 7.78 2.75 7.99
CA VAL A 39 8.46 2.25 9.18
C VAL A 39 7.42 1.76 10.17
N ALA A 40 7.61 0.55 10.69
CA ALA A 40 6.75 -0.02 11.71
C ALA A 40 6.80 0.84 13.00
N ALA A 41 5.64 1.05 13.63
CA ALA A 41 5.57 1.69 14.93
C ALA A 41 6.35 0.87 15.99
N PRO A 42 6.94 1.52 17.01
CA PRO A 42 7.63 0.82 18.09
C PRO A 42 6.76 -0.27 18.73
N GLY A 43 7.34 -1.46 18.94
CA GLY A 43 6.63 -2.62 19.51
C GLY A 43 5.91 -3.51 18.50
N ILE A 44 5.73 -3.06 17.25
CA ILE A 44 5.21 -3.89 16.16
C ILE A 44 6.37 -4.55 15.41
N ARG A 45 6.26 -5.86 15.14
CA ARG A 45 7.30 -6.64 14.46
C ARG A 45 6.69 -7.49 13.35
N GLY A 46 7.50 -7.86 12.37
CA GLY A 46 7.09 -8.75 11.28
C GLY A 46 6.19 -8.10 10.22
N ILE A 47 5.96 -6.78 10.33
CA ILE A 47 5.23 -6.01 9.33
C ILE A 47 6.20 -5.32 8.37
N SER A 48 5.85 -5.30 7.09
CA SER A 48 6.48 -4.44 6.08
C SER A 48 5.40 -3.77 5.25
N ALA A 49 5.58 -2.51 4.91
CA ALA A 49 4.67 -1.79 4.06
C ALA A 49 5.43 -0.84 3.14
N VAL A 50 4.93 -0.68 1.91
CA VAL A 50 5.47 0.25 0.93
C VAL A 50 4.32 0.92 0.18
N VAL A 51 4.42 2.23 -0.03
CA VAL A 51 3.48 2.99 -0.84
C VAL A 51 4.10 3.29 -2.19
N GLU A 52 3.43 2.85 -3.24
CA GLU A 52 3.70 3.21 -4.63
C GLU A 52 3.07 4.57 -4.95
N LEU A 53 3.86 5.46 -5.52
CA LEU A 53 3.42 6.70 -6.17
C LEU A 53 3.16 6.40 -7.64
N ARG A 54 1.96 5.93 -7.96
CA ARG A 54 1.58 5.64 -9.34
C ARG A 54 1.19 6.94 -10.05
N GLN A 55 1.64 7.10 -11.29
CA GLN A 55 1.18 8.21 -12.13
C GLN A 55 -0.34 8.14 -12.31
N SER A 56 -1.04 9.23 -12.01
CA SER A 56 -2.47 9.33 -12.30
C SER A 56 -2.69 9.46 -13.82
N PRO A 57 -3.69 8.77 -14.40
CA PRO A 57 -3.95 8.84 -15.84
C PRO A 57 -4.22 10.27 -16.32
N THR A 58 -3.57 10.65 -17.42
CA THR A 58 -3.69 11.99 -18.04
C THR A 58 -3.34 11.92 -19.53
N PRO A 59 -3.94 12.76 -20.40
CA PRO A 59 -3.54 12.85 -21.81
C PRO A 59 -2.18 13.55 -22.01
N PHE A 60 -1.61 14.17 -20.98
CA PHE A 60 -0.39 14.99 -21.09
C PHE A 60 0.86 14.35 -20.47
N GLY A 61 0.80 13.06 -20.10
CA GLY A 61 1.93 12.31 -19.55
C GLY A 61 2.22 12.56 -18.06
N VAL A 62 1.96 13.76 -17.53
CA VAL A 62 2.00 14.06 -16.09
C VAL A 62 0.69 14.71 -15.66
N ALA A 63 0.04 14.17 -14.64
CA ALA A 63 -1.16 14.75 -14.07
C ALA A 63 -0.75 15.84 -13.06
N VAL A 64 -1.32 17.03 -13.22
CA VAL A 64 -1.07 18.17 -12.32
C VAL A 64 -2.37 18.89 -11.98
N THR A 65 -2.41 19.55 -10.82
CA THR A 65 -3.47 20.53 -10.50
C THR A 65 -3.30 21.81 -11.31
N ALA A 66 -4.27 22.73 -11.24
CA ALA A 66 -4.17 24.04 -11.91
C ALA A 66 -2.98 24.87 -11.39
N GLU A 67 -2.56 24.62 -10.16
CA GLU A 67 -1.42 25.26 -9.49
C GLU A 67 -0.09 24.58 -9.83
N GLY A 68 -0.09 23.51 -10.63
CA GLY A 68 1.11 22.80 -11.06
C GLY A 68 1.58 21.70 -10.10
N ILE A 69 0.76 21.31 -9.12
CA ILE A 69 1.12 20.25 -8.16
C ILE A 69 0.92 18.88 -8.82
N GLN A 70 1.93 18.00 -8.75
CA GLN A 70 1.82 16.66 -9.34
C GLN A 70 0.80 15.79 -8.60
N VAL A 71 -0.02 15.10 -9.38
CA VAL A 71 -1.10 14.25 -8.91
C VAL A 71 -0.68 12.79 -9.05
N HIS A 72 -0.69 12.06 -7.93
CA HIS A 72 -0.31 10.65 -7.87
C HIS A 72 -1.44 9.81 -7.27
N ASP A 73 -1.65 8.63 -7.83
CA ASP A 73 -2.43 7.56 -7.22
C ASP A 73 -1.55 6.82 -6.21
N LEU A 74 -2.04 6.66 -4.98
CA LEU A 74 -1.36 5.93 -3.92
C LEU A 74 -1.83 4.48 -3.88
N ILE A 75 -0.87 3.56 -3.95
CA ILE A 75 -1.12 2.13 -3.76
C ILE A 75 -0.25 1.62 -2.64
N LEU A 76 -0.87 1.12 -1.59
CA LEU A 76 -0.20 0.54 -0.45
C LEU A 76 -0.11 -0.96 -0.62
N GLU A 77 1.09 -1.51 -0.49
CA GLU A 77 1.33 -2.94 -0.30
C GLU A 77 1.75 -3.17 1.14
N THR A 78 0.98 -3.99 1.86
CA THR A 78 1.30 -4.41 3.23
C THR A 78 1.53 -5.93 3.29
N ARG A 79 2.44 -6.33 4.18
CA ARG A 79 2.67 -7.72 4.56
C ARG A 79 2.81 -7.86 6.06
N GLY A 80 2.15 -8.86 6.65
CA GLY A 80 2.25 -9.18 8.06
C GLY A 80 1.49 -8.20 8.97
N LEU A 81 0.41 -7.59 8.46
CA LEU A 81 -0.45 -6.69 9.23
C LEU A 81 -1.22 -7.51 10.30
N PRO A 82 -1.02 -7.25 11.60
CA PRO A 82 -1.71 -8.00 12.65
C PRO A 82 -3.20 -7.61 12.71
N ASP A 83 -4.05 -8.47 13.28
CA ASP A 83 -5.46 -8.10 13.55
C ASP A 83 -5.48 -6.81 14.41
N PRO A 84 -6.18 -5.73 14.01
CA PRO A 84 -6.20 -4.49 14.77
C PRO A 84 -6.67 -4.68 16.22
N ARG A 85 -7.53 -5.67 16.49
CA ARG A 85 -8.00 -6.01 17.84
C ARG A 85 -6.88 -6.57 18.74
N SER A 86 -5.82 -7.10 18.15
CA SER A 86 -4.63 -7.54 18.91
C SER A 86 -3.82 -6.36 19.47
N LEU A 87 -4.05 -5.14 18.97
CA LEU A 87 -3.37 -3.91 19.40
C LEU A 87 -4.18 -3.11 20.44
N GLY A 88 -5.36 -3.60 20.84
CA GLY A 88 -6.25 -2.94 21.78
C GLY A 88 -7.68 -2.85 21.25
N ALA A 89 -8.42 -1.83 21.67
CA ALA A 89 -9.82 -1.65 21.31
C ALA A 89 -10.01 -1.01 19.92
N TYR A 90 -9.30 -1.52 18.91
CA TYR A 90 -9.34 -1.07 17.51
C TYR A 90 -10.05 -2.10 16.63
N SER A 91 -10.57 -1.65 15.49
CA SER A 91 -11.30 -2.51 14.55
C SER A 91 -10.83 -2.39 13.10
N ALA A 92 -10.07 -1.35 12.76
CA ALA A 92 -9.60 -1.08 11.41
C ALA A 92 -8.22 -0.42 11.42
N TYR A 93 -7.51 -0.51 10.30
CA TYR A 93 -6.39 0.37 10.01
C TYR A 93 -6.82 1.46 9.03
N VAL A 94 -6.34 2.67 9.22
CA VAL A 94 -6.66 3.81 8.34
C VAL A 94 -5.36 4.47 7.90
N ALA A 95 -5.26 4.74 6.59
CA ALA A 95 -4.20 5.54 6.01
C ALA A 95 -4.58 7.02 5.99
N TRP A 96 -3.60 7.86 6.28
CA TRP A 96 -3.71 9.31 6.30
C TRP A 96 -2.55 9.91 5.51
N VAL A 97 -2.79 11.07 4.92
CA VAL A 97 -1.75 11.90 4.31
C VAL A 97 -1.87 13.33 4.80
N MET A 98 -0.74 13.98 5.03
CA MET A 98 -0.70 15.37 5.49
C MET A 98 0.59 16.04 5.01
N PRO A 99 0.62 17.37 4.81
CA PRO A 99 1.87 18.07 4.57
C PRO A 99 2.75 18.06 5.82
N PRO A 100 4.05 18.43 5.74
CA PRO A 100 4.94 18.52 6.89
C PRO A 100 4.46 19.48 7.99
N GLY A 101 3.61 20.45 7.64
CA GLY A 101 2.93 21.34 8.59
C GLY A 101 1.80 20.68 9.39
N LEU A 102 1.49 19.40 9.11
CA LEU A 102 0.46 18.57 9.76
C LEU A 102 -0.98 19.04 9.59
N ASP A 103 -1.25 20.00 8.69
CA ASP A 103 -2.59 20.48 8.36
C ASP A 103 -2.69 20.81 6.85
N PRO A 104 -3.73 20.32 6.13
CA PRO A 104 -4.79 19.44 6.61
C PRO A 104 -4.35 17.98 6.74
N VAL A 105 -4.99 17.24 7.65
CA VAL A 105 -4.88 15.77 7.72
C VAL A 105 -5.99 15.13 6.89
N ILE A 106 -5.60 14.44 5.82
CA ILE A 106 -6.52 13.86 4.84
C ILE A 106 -6.61 12.35 5.06
N LYS A 107 -7.83 11.85 5.23
CA LYS A 107 -8.13 10.42 5.31
C LYS A 107 -8.09 9.80 3.92
N LEU A 108 -7.20 8.84 3.71
CA LEU A 108 -7.07 8.12 2.45
C LEU A 108 -8.00 6.91 2.39
N GLY A 109 -8.19 6.22 3.51
CA GLY A 109 -9.14 5.11 3.62
C GLY A 109 -8.61 3.95 4.44
N GLU A 110 -9.41 2.88 4.47
CA GLU A 110 -9.10 1.67 5.22
C GLU A 110 -7.91 0.90 4.60
N VAL A 111 -7.04 0.38 5.46
CA VAL A 111 -5.89 -0.45 5.10
C VAL A 111 -6.16 -1.91 5.48
N ARG A 112 -5.79 -2.81 4.59
CA ARG A 112 -5.88 -4.27 4.77
C ARG A 112 -4.57 -4.93 4.33
N GLU A 113 -4.38 -6.17 4.77
CA GLU A 113 -3.28 -7.02 4.31
C GLU A 113 -3.29 -7.12 2.78
N GLY A 114 -2.10 -7.00 2.16
CA GLY A 114 -1.94 -7.04 0.71
C GLY A 114 -1.98 -5.66 0.07
N ARG A 115 -2.48 -5.59 -1.18
CA ARG A 115 -2.42 -4.41 -2.04
C ARG A 115 -3.75 -3.64 -2.02
N VAL A 116 -3.73 -2.37 -1.62
CA VAL A 116 -4.90 -1.49 -1.50
C VAL A 116 -4.67 -0.17 -2.22
N ARG A 117 -5.65 0.30 -2.99
CA ARG A 117 -5.63 1.66 -3.55
C ARG A 117 -6.17 2.64 -2.52
N LEU A 118 -5.33 3.59 -2.11
CA LEU A 118 -5.62 4.57 -1.05
C LEU A 118 -6.22 5.89 -1.56
N GLY A 119 -6.27 6.09 -2.87
CA GLY A 119 -6.80 7.32 -3.48
C GLY A 119 -5.69 8.16 -4.11
N THR A 120 -5.95 9.43 -4.32
CA THR A 120 -5.07 10.35 -5.06
C THR A 120 -4.54 11.43 -4.13
N VAL A 121 -3.26 11.79 -4.29
CA VAL A 121 -2.62 12.88 -3.55
C VAL A 121 -2.12 13.96 -4.51
N ALA A 122 -2.30 15.21 -4.11
CA ALA A 122 -1.78 16.39 -4.78
C ALA A 122 -1.10 17.30 -3.74
N LEU A 123 0.01 16.82 -3.19
CA LEU A 123 0.84 17.53 -2.22
C LEU A 123 2.31 17.41 -2.67
N ASP A 124 3.04 18.52 -2.71
CA ASP A 124 4.46 18.51 -3.11
C ASP A 124 5.34 17.73 -2.14
N LYS A 125 5.02 17.82 -0.86
CA LYS A 125 5.69 17.12 0.23
C LYS A 125 4.62 16.67 1.20
N PHE A 126 4.71 15.42 1.65
CA PHE A 126 3.73 14.87 2.57
C PHE A 126 4.32 13.75 3.42
N LEU A 127 3.63 13.49 4.52
CA LEU A 127 3.81 12.35 5.40
C LEU A 127 2.66 11.39 5.16
N LEU A 128 2.97 10.10 5.14
CA LEU A 128 1.99 9.02 5.11
C LEU A 128 2.01 8.32 6.46
N LEU A 129 0.82 8.12 7.05
CA LEU A 129 0.65 7.43 8.30
C LEU A 129 -0.42 6.37 8.17
N VAL A 130 -0.19 5.20 8.78
CA VAL A 130 -1.22 4.18 8.98
C VAL A 130 -1.44 4.02 10.48
N THR A 131 -2.67 4.20 10.94
CA THR A 131 -3.05 4.07 12.35
C THR A 131 -4.04 2.94 12.55
N ALA A 132 -4.05 2.34 13.74
CA ALA A 132 -5.14 1.49 14.19
C ALA A 132 -6.24 2.37 14.77
N GLU A 133 -7.46 2.24 14.27
CA GLU A 133 -8.61 3.07 14.61
C GLU A 133 -9.78 2.24 15.13
N ARG A 134 -10.64 2.87 15.93
CA ARG A 134 -11.86 2.24 16.46
C ARG A 134 -12.89 1.96 15.37
N SER A 135 -12.81 2.67 14.26
CA SER A 135 -13.64 2.53 13.07
C SER A 135 -12.88 3.00 11.83
N ALA A 136 -13.28 2.47 10.67
CA ALA A 136 -12.71 2.83 9.38
C ALA A 136 -13.12 4.23 8.90
#